data_AF-A0A6P7GG90-F1
#
_entry.id   AF-A0A6P7GG90-F1
#
_cell.length_a   1.000
_cell.length_b   1.000
_cell.length_c   1.000
_cell.angle_alpha   90.00
_cell.angle_beta   90.00
_cell.angle_gamma   90.00
#
_symmetry.space_group_name_H-M   'P 1'
#
loop_
_entity.id
_entity.type
_entity.pdbx_description
1 polymer ?
#
loop_
_entity_poly.entity_id
_entity_poly.type
_entity_poly.pdbx_seq_one_letter_code
_entity_poly.pdbx_strand_id
1 'polypeptide(L)'
;MDYAGRPPDKPPDINRMDQDDNIEKSNININNTWDDTIVYLYIIFPLFYPYQEIYDPATNQTKLHKDLPISSWIPFDVDGNYYNALLWEDIAATCCAVYNYGTDIFFFSFISYVIGQLDILNYIILNFESYKEKIKDQIECYDEKAEFVTMQLCIKEHQRLMGFINDYNNAMRSVMLRDFLQSSLQIALLCLYVLVSGSSHNHHIYYHNFCVHI
;
A
#
# COMPACT_ATOMS: atom_id res chain seq x y z
N MET A 1 49.93 -7.17 15.54
CA MET A 1 48.51 -6.81 15.29
C MET A 1 47.69 -7.95 15.85
N ASP A 2 47.35 -7.85 17.14
CA ASP A 2 46.65 -8.90 17.89
C ASP A 2 45.16 -8.89 17.56
N TYR A 3 44.69 -9.95 16.91
CA TYR A 3 43.27 -10.29 16.88
C TYR A 3 42.93 -11.01 18.19
N ALA A 4 42.63 -10.23 19.23
CA ALA A 4 42.04 -10.77 20.45
C ALA A 4 40.67 -11.38 20.10
N GLY A 5 40.58 -12.71 20.22
CA GLY A 5 39.38 -13.49 19.93
C GLY A 5 38.19 -13.00 20.75
N ARG A 6 37.09 -12.68 20.06
CA ARG A 6 35.81 -12.37 20.67
C ARG A 6 35.30 -13.64 21.39
N PRO A 7 34.90 -13.57 22.67
CA PRO A 7 34.39 -14.73 23.38
C PRO A 7 33.12 -15.26 22.68
N PRO A 8 32.88 -16.59 22.74
CA PRO A 8 31.72 -17.20 22.09
C PRO A 8 30.43 -16.61 22.66
N ASP A 9 29.56 -16.12 21.77
CA ASP A 9 28.28 -15.52 22.13
C ASP A 9 27.44 -16.54 22.91
N LYS A 10 26.90 -16.08 24.05
CA LYS A 10 26.06 -16.89 24.93
C LYS A 10 24.80 -17.29 24.15
N PRO A 11 24.39 -18.57 24.14
CA PRO A 11 23.22 -18.99 23.39
C PRO A 11 21.98 -18.22 23.88
N PRO A 12 21.10 -17.78 22.97
CA PRO A 12 19.92 -17.01 23.32
C PRO A 12 19.03 -17.81 24.30
N ASP A 13 18.54 -17.11 25.32
CA ASP A 13 17.66 -17.70 26.33
C ASP A 13 16.30 -18.00 25.70
N ILE A 14 16.03 -19.29 25.47
CA ILE A 14 14.85 -19.80 24.76
C ILE A 14 13.56 -19.29 25.42
N ASN A 15 13.52 -19.16 26.75
CA ASN A 15 12.34 -18.68 27.47
C ASN A 15 12.06 -17.19 27.22
N ARG A 16 13.08 -16.43 26.85
CA ARG A 16 12.96 -15.00 26.56
C ARG A 16 12.45 -14.76 25.15
N MET A 17 12.85 -15.60 24.19
CA MET A 17 12.32 -15.58 22.81
C MET A 17 10.81 -15.86 22.77
N ASP A 18 10.33 -16.85 23.52
CA ASP A 18 8.89 -17.15 23.56
C ASP A 18 8.06 -16.02 24.19
N GLN A 19 8.63 -15.27 25.14
CA GLN A 19 7.92 -14.17 25.80
C GLN A 19 7.85 -12.93 24.89
N ASP A 20 8.92 -12.63 24.15
CA ASP A 20 8.95 -11.52 23.20
C ASP A 20 7.99 -11.77 22.01
N ASP A 21 7.93 -13.00 21.50
CA ASP A 21 6.99 -13.42 20.44
C ASP A 21 5.51 -13.24 20.84
N ASN A 22 5.18 -13.55 22.10
CA ASN A 22 3.81 -13.43 22.60
C ASN A 22 3.40 -11.97 22.85
N ILE A 23 4.34 -11.13 23.29
CA ILE A 23 4.12 -9.68 23.44
C ILE A 23 3.92 -9.05 22.06
N GLU A 24 4.73 -9.41 21.07
CA GLU A 24 4.61 -8.90 19.70
C GLU A 24 3.26 -9.28 19.07
N LYS A 25 2.84 -10.55 19.19
CA LYS A 25 1.52 -11.01 18.70
C LYS A 25 0.35 -10.30 19.39
N SER A 26 0.45 -10.03 20.70
CA SER A 26 -0.63 -9.34 21.42
C SER A 26 -0.76 -7.87 21.01
N ASN A 27 0.36 -7.17 20.77
CA ASN A 27 0.37 -5.78 20.31
C ASN A 27 -0.16 -5.65 18.87
N ILE A 28 0.14 -6.61 17.99
CA ILE A 28 -0.42 -6.67 16.64
C ILE A 28 -1.95 -6.80 16.68
N ASN A 29 -2.48 -7.62 17.60
CA ASN A 29 -3.92 -7.87 17.67
C ASN A 29 -4.72 -6.66 18.20
N ILE A 30 -4.17 -5.90 19.16
CA ILE A 30 -4.82 -4.70 19.70
C ILE A 30 -4.88 -3.58 18.66
N ASN A 31 -3.85 -3.42 17.83
CA ASN A 31 -3.82 -2.37 16.82
C ASN A 31 -4.84 -2.62 15.69
N ASN A 32 -5.03 -3.87 15.27
CA ASN A 32 -5.99 -4.21 14.22
C ASN A 32 -7.44 -3.91 14.62
N THR A 33 -7.79 -4.01 15.91
CA THR A 33 -9.16 -3.75 16.38
C THR A 33 -9.61 -2.29 16.26
N TRP A 34 -8.69 -1.32 16.30
CA TRP A 34 -9.06 0.10 16.21
C TRP A 34 -9.32 0.54 14.76
N ASP A 35 -8.56 0.01 13.81
CA ASP A 35 -8.71 0.35 12.39
C ASP A 35 -10.08 -0.09 11.84
N ASP A 36 -10.53 -1.29 12.20
CA ASP A 36 -11.85 -1.80 11.79
C ASP A 36 -12.98 -0.89 12.30
N THR A 37 -12.88 -0.38 13.53
CA THR A 37 -13.93 0.47 14.11
C THR A 37 -14.08 1.82 13.39
N ILE A 38 -12.99 2.39 12.86
CA ILE A 38 -13.00 3.65 12.13
C ILE A 38 -13.74 3.50 10.79
N VAL A 39 -13.55 2.36 10.11
CA VAL A 39 -14.23 2.06 8.84
C VAL A 39 -15.74 1.94 9.04
N TYR A 40 -16.18 1.21 10.07
CA TYR A 40 -17.62 1.10 10.39
C TYR A 40 -18.23 2.44 10.78
N LEU A 41 -17.50 3.26 11.53
CA LEU A 41 -17.92 4.63 11.84
C LEU A 41 -18.13 5.45 10.56
N TYR A 42 -17.25 5.33 9.58
CA TYR A 42 -17.38 6.03 8.29
C TYR A 42 -18.62 5.60 7.49
N ILE A 43 -18.96 4.31 7.51
CA ILE A 43 -20.15 3.79 6.80
C ILE A 43 -21.44 4.22 7.52
N ILE A 44 -21.40 4.24 8.85
CA ILE A 44 -22.58 4.48 9.69
C ILE A 44 -22.85 5.99 9.86
N PHE A 45 -21.82 6.83 9.90
CA PHE A 45 -21.94 8.27 10.19
C PHE A 45 -22.88 9.03 9.24
N PRO A 46 -22.87 8.80 7.90
CA PRO A 46 -23.81 9.44 6.97
C PRO A 46 -25.29 9.12 7.26
N LEU A 47 -25.59 8.00 7.90
CA LEU A 47 -26.96 7.64 8.26
C LEU A 47 -27.54 8.59 9.31
N PHE A 48 -26.69 9.11 10.20
CA PHE A 48 -27.09 10.00 11.29
C PHE A 48 -27.07 11.49 10.93
N TYR A 49 -26.65 11.86 9.72
CA TYR A 49 -26.62 13.26 9.30
C TYR A 49 -28.06 13.82 9.19
N PRO A 50 -28.36 14.96 9.83
CA PRO A 50 -29.71 15.54 9.81
C PRO A 50 -30.07 16.07 8.42
N TYR A 51 -31.36 16.09 8.11
CA TYR A 51 -31.88 16.74 6.90
C TYR A 51 -31.67 18.25 6.96
N GLN A 52 -31.36 18.86 5.82
CA GLN A 52 -31.29 20.30 5.65
C GLN A 52 -32.51 20.81 4.90
N GLU A 53 -33.04 21.96 5.30
CA GLU A 53 -34.15 22.61 4.60
C GLU A 53 -33.58 23.55 3.52
N ILE A 54 -33.81 23.24 2.25
CA ILE A 54 -33.41 24.08 1.12
C ILE A 54 -34.67 24.69 0.50
N TYR A 55 -34.65 26.03 0.35
CA TYR A 55 -35.72 26.77 -0.32
C TYR A 55 -35.48 26.79 -1.82
N ASP A 56 -36.41 26.21 -2.59
CA ASP A 56 -36.38 26.25 -4.05
C ASP A 56 -37.19 27.47 -4.55
N PRO A 57 -36.52 28.51 -5.10
CA PRO A 57 -37.19 29.71 -5.57
C PRO A 57 -38.07 29.47 -6.81
N ALA A 58 -37.88 28.38 -7.55
CA ALA A 58 -38.68 28.08 -8.73
C ALA A 58 -40.05 27.50 -8.38
N THR A 59 -40.12 26.69 -7.32
CA THR A 59 -41.35 26.02 -6.88
C THR A 59 -42.01 26.68 -5.66
N ASN A 60 -41.32 27.64 -5.00
CA ASN A 60 -41.74 28.28 -3.75
C ASN A 60 -42.06 27.26 -2.64
N GLN A 61 -41.36 26.13 -2.62
CA GLN A 61 -41.51 25.07 -1.63
C GLN A 61 -40.19 24.84 -0.90
N THR A 62 -40.27 24.65 0.42
CA THR A 62 -39.15 24.18 1.23
C THR A 62 -39.08 22.66 1.11
N LYS A 63 -37.97 22.14 0.59
CA LYS A 63 -37.71 20.70 0.49
C LYS A 63 -36.68 20.28 1.53
N LEU A 64 -36.87 19.10 2.10
CA LEU A 64 -35.87 18.44 2.93
C LEU A 64 -34.86 17.77 2.00
N HIS A 65 -33.65 18.32 1.95
CA HIS A 65 -32.53 17.76 1.21
C HIS A 65 -31.58 17.05 2.17
N LYS A 66 -31.00 15.94 1.73
CA LYS A 66 -29.94 15.25 2.47
C LYS A 66 -28.72 15.13 1.58
N ASP A 67 -27.65 15.82 1.97
CA ASP A 67 -26.39 15.77 1.25
C ASP A 67 -25.78 14.36 1.33
N LEU A 68 -25.16 13.95 0.22
CA LEU A 68 -24.33 12.76 0.15
C LEU A 68 -22.92 13.06 0.70
N PRO A 69 -22.20 12.07 1.26
CA PRO A 69 -20.83 12.25 1.75
C PRO A 69 -19.86 12.80 0.70
N ILE A 70 -20.08 12.47 -0.57
CA ILE A 70 -19.35 13.01 -1.70
C ILE A 70 -20.36 13.66 -2.63
N SER A 71 -20.15 14.94 -2.90
CA SER A 71 -20.95 15.67 -3.89
C SER A 71 -20.66 15.10 -5.29
N SER A 72 -21.53 14.20 -5.74
CA SER A 72 -21.44 13.54 -7.03
C SER A 72 -22.69 13.82 -7.85
N TRP A 73 -22.51 14.01 -9.15
CA TRP A 73 -23.64 14.14 -10.06
C TRP A 73 -24.20 12.75 -10.36
N ILE A 74 -25.46 12.54 -9.99
CA ILE A 74 -26.16 11.28 -10.19
C ILE A 74 -27.36 11.54 -11.12
N PRO A 75 -27.58 10.69 -12.15
CA PRO A 75 -28.64 10.91 -13.15
C PRO A 75 -30.04 10.53 -12.65
N PHE A 76 -30.29 10.61 -11.35
CA PHE A 76 -31.61 10.39 -10.75
C PHE A 76 -31.81 11.31 -9.54
N ASP A 77 -33.07 11.49 -9.15
CA ASP A 77 -33.43 12.34 -8.02
C ASP A 77 -32.95 11.72 -6.70
N VAL A 78 -31.99 12.38 -6.06
CA VAL A 78 -31.38 11.96 -4.79
C VAL A 78 -32.38 12.05 -3.65
N ASP A 79 -33.28 13.04 -3.67
CA ASP A 79 -34.23 13.29 -2.59
C ASP A 79 -35.24 12.14 -2.46
N GLY A 80 -35.66 11.55 -3.59
CA GLY A 80 -36.57 10.41 -3.61
C GLY A 80 -35.91 9.05 -3.35
N ASN A 81 -34.60 8.91 -3.63
CA ASN A 81 -33.89 7.63 -3.62
C ASN A 81 -32.55 7.69 -2.87
N TYR A 82 -32.48 8.42 -1.76
CA TYR A 82 -31.25 8.67 -1.01
C TYR A 82 -30.46 7.39 -0.69
N TYR A 83 -31.14 6.33 -0.21
CA TYR A 83 -30.48 5.07 0.14
C TYR A 83 -29.81 4.38 -1.06
N ASN A 84 -30.40 4.48 -2.25
CA ASN A 84 -29.81 3.91 -3.46
C ASN A 84 -28.59 4.71 -3.91
N ALA A 85 -28.65 6.04 -3.81
CA ALA A 85 -27.50 6.91 -4.06
C ALA A 85 -26.34 6.62 -3.09
N LEU A 86 -26.65 6.52 -1.79
CA LEU A 86 -25.67 6.22 -0.75
C LEU A 86 -25.02 4.85 -0.96
N LEU A 87 -25.82 3.81 -1.26
CA LEU A 87 -25.29 2.47 -1.52
C LEU A 87 -24.41 2.42 -2.77
N TRP A 88 -24.77 3.17 -3.81
CA TRP A 88 -23.96 3.27 -5.02
C TRP A 88 -22.61 3.94 -4.74
N GLU A 89 -22.61 5.03 -3.98
CA GLU A 89 -21.41 5.74 -3.57
C GLU A 89 -20.51 4.88 -2.69
N ASP A 90 -21.08 4.14 -1.75
CA ASP A 90 -20.35 3.21 -0.88
C ASP A 90 -19.66 2.08 -1.66
N ILE A 91 -20.35 1.49 -2.65
CA ILE A 91 -19.75 0.50 -3.54
C ILE A 91 -18.60 1.12 -4.33
N ALA A 92 -18.80 2.32 -4.90
CA ALA A 92 -17.77 3.00 -5.67
C ALA A 92 -16.54 3.32 -4.81
N ALA A 93 -16.75 3.86 -3.61
CA ALA A 93 -15.69 4.17 -2.65
C ALA A 93 -14.93 2.91 -2.23
N THR A 94 -15.64 1.83 -1.91
CA THR A 94 -15.04 0.54 -1.55
C THR A 94 -14.22 -0.04 -2.71
N CYS A 95 -14.73 0.01 -3.95
CA CYS A 95 -13.99 -0.43 -5.12
C CYS A 95 -12.69 0.37 -5.32
N CYS A 96 -12.75 1.71 -5.17
CA CYS A 96 -11.56 2.57 -5.24
C CYS A 96 -10.55 2.23 -4.14
N ALA A 97 -11.00 2.04 -2.90
CA ALA A 97 -10.14 1.68 -1.78
C ALA A 97 -9.44 0.33 -2.02
N VAL A 98 -10.20 -0.71 -2.40
CA VAL A 98 -9.66 -2.04 -2.69
C VAL A 98 -8.66 -1.99 -3.85
N TYR A 99 -8.94 -1.20 -4.88
CA TYR A 99 -8.01 -1.02 -6.00
C TYR A 99 -6.69 -0.41 -5.53
N ASN A 100 -6.72 0.69 -4.76
CA ASN A 100 -5.53 1.37 -4.26
C ASN A 100 -4.69 0.46 -3.34
N TYR A 101 -5.31 -0.17 -2.34
CA TYR A 101 -4.59 -1.10 -1.45
C TYR A 101 -4.07 -2.32 -2.21
N GLY A 102 -4.86 -2.84 -3.15
CA GLY A 102 -4.46 -3.96 -4.00
C GLY A 102 -3.23 -3.63 -4.84
N THR A 103 -3.17 -2.42 -5.41
CA THR A 103 -1.98 -1.98 -6.16
C THR A 103 -0.76 -1.87 -5.25
N ASP A 104 -0.88 -1.28 -4.07
CA ASP A 104 0.26 -1.12 -3.14
C ASP A 104 0.81 -2.48 -2.69
N ILE A 105 -0.08 -3.39 -2.28
CA ILE A 105 0.32 -4.76 -1.88
C ILE A 105 0.99 -5.49 -3.05
N PHE A 106 0.45 -5.33 -4.26
CA PHE A 106 1.05 -5.91 -5.46
C PHE A 106 2.46 -5.38 -5.72
N PHE A 107 2.67 -4.06 -5.60
CA PHE A 107 3.98 -3.43 -5.74
C PHE A 107 4.98 -3.92 -4.69
N PHE A 108 4.59 -3.93 -3.42
CA PHE A 108 5.46 -4.42 -2.35
C PHE A 108 5.82 -5.89 -2.56
N SER A 109 4.84 -6.74 -2.90
CA SER A 109 5.06 -8.15 -3.18
C SER A 109 6.07 -8.36 -4.31
N PHE A 110 5.98 -7.54 -5.36
CA PHE A 110 6.90 -7.62 -6.49
C PHE A 110 8.33 -7.22 -6.11
N ILE A 111 8.48 -6.10 -5.39
CA ILE A 111 9.80 -5.63 -4.91
C ILE A 111 10.42 -6.67 -3.99
N SER A 112 9.65 -7.20 -3.03
CA SER A 112 10.10 -8.26 -2.13
C SER A 112 10.52 -9.52 -2.88
N TYR A 113 9.80 -9.91 -3.93
CA TYR A 113 10.19 -11.03 -4.77
C TYR A 113 11.54 -10.80 -5.46
N VAL A 114 11.77 -9.62 -6.06
CA VAL A 114 13.05 -9.28 -6.70
C VAL A 114 14.21 -9.30 -5.70
N ILE A 115 14.02 -8.72 -4.51
CA ILE A 115 15.02 -8.74 -3.45
C ILE A 115 15.33 -10.18 -3.02
N GLY A 116 14.31 -11.02 -2.84
CA GLY A 116 14.52 -12.44 -2.49
C GLY A 116 15.32 -13.20 -3.55
N GLN A 117 15.09 -12.93 -4.85
CA GLN A 117 15.90 -13.52 -5.92
C GLN A 117 17.35 -13.02 -5.91
N LEU A 118 17.58 -11.74 -5.57
CA LEU A 118 18.92 -11.20 -5.38
C LEU A 118 19.64 -11.85 -4.19
N ASP A 119 18.94 -12.07 -3.09
CA ASP A 119 19.52 -12.70 -1.89
C ASP A 119 19.91 -14.15 -2.14
N ILE A 120 19.08 -14.91 -2.88
CA ILE A 120 19.42 -16.28 -3.30
C ILE A 120 20.66 -16.28 -4.19
N LEU A 121 20.72 -15.35 -5.16
CA LEU A 121 21.88 -15.24 -6.04
C LEU A 121 23.15 -14.87 -5.26
N ASN A 122 23.04 -13.92 -4.34
CA ASN A 122 24.14 -13.53 -3.45
C ASN A 122 24.59 -14.70 -2.57
N TYR A 123 23.65 -15.49 -2.04
CA TYR A 123 23.94 -16.67 -1.25
C TYR A 123 24.70 -17.74 -2.05
N ILE A 124 24.35 -17.96 -3.33
CA ILE A 124 25.07 -18.87 -4.22
C ILE A 124 26.50 -18.39 -4.47
N ILE A 125 26.70 -17.08 -4.67
CA ILE A 125 28.03 -16.48 -4.90
C ILE A 125 28.89 -16.61 -3.64
N LEU A 126 28.34 -16.33 -2.46
CA LEU A 126 29.07 -16.41 -1.19
C LEU A 126 29.46 -17.86 -0.84
N ASN A 127 28.65 -18.84 -1.23
CA ASN A 127 28.87 -20.26 -0.96
C ASN A 127 29.30 -21.03 -2.21
N PHE A 128 30.05 -20.37 -3.10
CA PHE A 128 30.40 -20.89 -4.42
C PHE A 128 31.08 -22.27 -4.36
N GLU A 129 32.03 -22.48 -3.43
CA GLU A 129 32.72 -23.78 -3.27
C GLU A 129 31.74 -24.92 -2.92
N SER A 130 30.80 -24.68 -2.02
CA SER A 130 29.81 -25.70 -1.63
C SER A 130 28.85 -26.02 -2.78
N TYR A 131 28.48 -25.02 -3.60
CA TYR A 131 27.65 -25.23 -4.78
C TYR A 131 28.39 -25.93 -5.91
N LYS A 132 29.66 -25.59 -6.12
CA LYS A 132 30.57 -26.27 -7.05
C LYS A 132 30.68 -27.75 -6.71
N GLU A 133 30.88 -28.11 -5.44
CA GLU A 133 30.93 -29.52 -5.00
C GLU A 133 29.62 -30.26 -5.31
N LYS A 134 28.45 -29.66 -5.02
CA LYS A 134 27.15 -30.26 -5.36
C LYS A 134 26.95 -30.48 -6.87
N ILE A 135 27.39 -29.52 -7.69
CA ILE A 135 27.30 -29.63 -9.15
C ILE A 135 28.28 -30.66 -9.69
N LYS A 136 29.47 -30.74 -9.11
CA LYS A 136 30.48 -31.75 -9.44
C LYS A 136 29.94 -33.16 -9.18
N ASP A 137 29.27 -33.37 -8.05
CA ASP A 137 28.63 -34.64 -7.69
C ASP A 137 27.46 -34.98 -8.62
N GLN A 138 26.69 -33.99 -9.08
CA GLN A 138 25.57 -34.21 -10.00
C GLN A 138 26.00 -34.53 -11.44
N ILE A 139 27.09 -33.94 -11.92
CA ILE A 139 27.52 -34.00 -13.33
C ILE A 139 28.70 -34.98 -13.51
N GLU A 140 29.26 -35.52 -12.43
CA GLU A 140 30.45 -36.39 -12.42
C GLU A 140 31.60 -35.81 -13.28
N CYS A 141 31.92 -34.53 -13.05
CA CYS A 141 32.88 -33.80 -13.89
C CYS A 141 34.16 -33.37 -13.15
N TYR A 142 35.19 -32.98 -13.93
CA TYR A 142 36.43 -32.42 -13.40
C TYR A 142 36.21 -31.05 -12.74
N ASP A 143 37.03 -30.71 -11.74
CA ASP A 143 36.87 -29.54 -10.87
C ASP A 143 36.77 -28.22 -11.65
N GLU A 144 37.66 -28.02 -12.63
CA GLU A 144 37.70 -26.82 -13.48
C GLU A 144 36.43 -26.68 -14.35
N LYS A 145 35.84 -27.80 -14.76
CA LYS A 145 34.59 -27.81 -15.53
C LYS A 145 33.38 -27.51 -14.63
N ALA A 146 33.38 -27.99 -13.39
CA ALA A 146 32.33 -27.70 -12.41
C ALA A 146 32.30 -26.21 -12.04
N GLU A 147 33.47 -25.61 -11.83
CA GLU A 147 33.60 -24.16 -11.57
C GLU A 147 33.04 -23.32 -12.71
N PHE A 148 33.47 -23.62 -13.95
CA PHE A 148 33.00 -22.90 -15.13
C PHE A 148 31.48 -23.00 -15.31
N VAL A 149 30.90 -24.18 -15.09
CA VAL A 149 29.45 -24.41 -15.19
C VAL A 149 28.70 -23.64 -14.09
N THR A 150 29.20 -23.65 -12.86
CA THR A 150 28.59 -22.93 -11.73
C THR A 150 28.59 -21.43 -11.97
N MET A 151 29.71 -20.89 -12.46
CA MET A 151 29.84 -19.48 -12.84
C MET A 151 28.88 -19.11 -13.98
N GLN A 152 28.80 -19.95 -15.03
CA GLN A 152 27.85 -19.73 -16.13
C GLN A 152 26.39 -19.72 -15.65
N LEU A 153 26.03 -20.63 -14.74
CA LEU A 153 24.69 -20.68 -14.16
C LEU A 153 24.38 -19.38 -13.40
N CYS A 154 25.31 -18.91 -12.58
CA CYS A 154 25.18 -17.65 -11.85
C CYS A 154 24.97 -16.45 -12.80
N ILE A 155 25.77 -16.35 -13.87
CA ILE A 155 25.65 -15.29 -14.87
C ILE A 155 24.29 -15.36 -15.58
N LYS A 156 23.86 -16.57 -15.96
CA LYS A 156 22.58 -16.78 -16.65
C LYS A 156 21.39 -16.40 -15.76
N GLU A 157 21.43 -16.77 -14.48
CA GLU A 157 20.39 -16.38 -13.52
C GLU A 157 20.37 -14.87 -13.28
N HIS A 158 21.54 -14.23 -13.17
CA HIS A 158 21.62 -12.78 -13.06
C HIS A 158 21.04 -12.07 -14.30
N GLN A 159 21.37 -12.54 -15.51
CA GLN A 159 20.81 -12.00 -16.75
C GLN A 159 19.30 -12.21 -16.84
N ARG A 160 18.79 -13.37 -16.41
CA ARG A 160 17.35 -13.65 -16.33
C ARG A 160 16.65 -12.67 -15.40
N LEU A 161 17.22 -12.41 -14.23
CA LEU A 161 16.67 -11.45 -13.27
C LEU A 161 16.67 -10.03 -13.82
N MET A 162 17.77 -9.59 -14.46
CA MET A 162 17.84 -8.27 -15.10
C MET A 162 16.82 -8.12 -16.22
N GLY A 163 16.60 -9.18 -17.02
CA GLY A 163 15.54 -9.20 -18.03
C GLY A 163 14.16 -9.00 -17.41
N PHE A 164 13.85 -9.75 -16.35
CA PHE A 164 12.60 -9.64 -15.61
C PHE A 164 12.39 -8.23 -15.02
N ILE A 165 13.42 -7.64 -14.40
CA ILE A 165 13.35 -6.27 -13.87
C ILE A 165 13.10 -5.26 -14.99
N ASN A 166 13.72 -5.44 -16.15
CA ASN A 166 13.54 -4.56 -17.30
C ASN A 166 12.11 -4.65 -17.85
N ASP A 167 11.56 -5.85 -17.99
CA ASP A 167 10.17 -6.07 -18.43
C ASP A 167 9.17 -5.47 -17.44
N TYR A 168 9.42 -5.66 -16.14
CA TYR A 168 8.62 -5.03 -15.08
C TYR A 168 8.69 -3.51 -15.12
N ASN A 169 9.90 -2.95 -15.23
CA ASN A 169 10.08 -1.51 -15.31
C ASN A 169 9.34 -0.94 -16.53
N ASN A 170 9.37 -1.63 -17.67
CA ASN A 170 8.60 -1.22 -18.86
C ASN A 170 7.09 -1.25 -18.63
N ALA A 171 6.56 -2.28 -17.96
CA ALA A 171 5.14 -2.38 -17.63
C ALA A 171 4.72 -1.29 -16.61
N MET A 172 5.50 -1.15 -15.54
CA MET A 172 5.14 -0.30 -14.40
C MET A 172 5.51 1.16 -14.56
N ARG A 173 6.41 1.52 -15.49
CA ARG A 173 6.76 2.92 -15.77
C ARG A 173 5.54 3.79 -16.01
N SER A 174 4.56 3.29 -16.78
CA SER A 174 3.34 4.06 -17.06
C SER A 174 2.45 4.22 -15.83
N VAL A 175 2.41 3.20 -14.95
CA VAL A 175 1.62 3.21 -13.71
C VAL A 175 2.25 4.17 -12.71
N MET A 176 3.56 4.08 -12.46
CA MET A 176 4.30 4.96 -11.56
C MET A 176 4.22 6.44 -11.99
N LEU A 177 4.25 6.71 -13.31
CA LEU A 177 4.08 8.07 -13.81
C LEU A 177 2.68 8.63 -13.55
N ARG A 178 1.64 7.79 -13.70
CA ARG A 178 0.26 8.19 -13.40
C ARG A 178 0.07 8.45 -11.90
N ASP A 179 0.61 7.57 -11.06
CA ASP A 179 0.55 7.71 -9.62
C ASP A 179 1.27 8.98 -9.12
N PHE A 180 2.47 9.25 -9.65
CA PHE A 180 3.19 10.49 -9.36
C PHE A 180 2.41 11.73 -9.80
N LEU A 181 1.86 11.72 -11.01
CA LEU A 181 1.09 12.84 -11.54
C LEU A 181 -0.17 13.08 -10.69
N GLN A 182 -0.90 12.01 -10.37
CA GLN A 182 -2.07 12.06 -9.50
C GLN A 182 -1.68 12.67 -8.16
N SER A 183 -0.74 12.07 -7.44
CA SER A 183 -0.29 12.55 -6.12
C SER A 183 0.17 14.01 -6.15
N SER A 184 0.91 14.43 -7.18
CA SER A 184 1.36 15.82 -7.32
C SER A 184 0.21 16.80 -7.52
N LEU A 185 -0.82 16.42 -8.29
CA LEU A 185 -2.02 17.23 -8.51
C LEU A 185 -2.84 17.33 -7.23
N GLN A 186 -3.01 16.22 -6.51
CA GLN A 186 -3.74 16.19 -5.23
C GLN A 186 -3.09 17.14 -4.21
N ILE A 187 -1.76 17.08 -4.06
CA ILE A 187 -1.01 17.98 -3.17
C ILE A 187 -1.15 19.43 -3.63
N ALA A 188 -1.05 19.71 -4.93
CA ALA A 188 -1.20 21.08 -5.45
C ALA A 188 -2.60 21.66 -5.17
N LEU A 189 -3.65 20.86 -5.35
CA LEU A 189 -5.03 21.25 -5.06
C LEU A 189 -5.26 21.45 -3.55
N LEU A 190 -4.69 20.58 -2.72
CA LEU A 190 -4.74 20.72 -1.26
C LEU A 190 -4.07 22.03 -0.80
N CYS A 191 -2.88 22.33 -1.35
CA CYS A 191 -2.18 23.60 -1.07
C CYS A 191 -3.00 24.81 -1.49
N LEU A 192 -3.62 24.77 -2.69
CA LEU A 192 -4.47 25.84 -3.18
C LEU A 192 -5.71 26.03 -2.27
N TYR A 193 -6.34 24.93 -1.86
CA TYR A 193 -7.48 24.94 -0.96
C TYR A 193 -7.14 25.57 0.39
N VAL A 194 -6.00 25.19 0.98
CA VAL A 194 -5.50 25.77 2.24
C VAL A 194 -5.23 27.27 2.10
N LEU A 195 -4.62 27.70 0.99
CA LEU A 195 -4.32 29.12 0.73
C LEU A 195 -5.60 29.98 0.61
N VAL A 196 -6.59 29.48 -0.13
CA VAL A 196 -7.89 30.15 -0.31
C VAL A 196 -8.67 30.18 1.01
N SER A 197 -8.71 29.06 1.74
CA SER A 197 -9.42 28.94 3.02
C SER A 197 -8.78 29.82 4.10
N GLY A 198 -7.45 29.91 4.14
CA GLY A 198 -6.72 30.77 5.08
C GLY A 198 -6.96 32.26 4.87
N SER A 199 -7.30 32.68 3.65
CA SER A 199 -7.62 34.07 3.32
C SER A 199 -9.05 34.48 3.76
N SER A 200 -9.93 33.50 3.99
CA SER A 200 -11.33 33.70 4.40
C SER A 200 -11.54 33.67 5.93
N HIS A 201 -10.45 33.67 6.71
CA HIS A 201 -10.46 33.58 8.18
C HIS A 201 -11.06 34.80 8.90
N ASN A 202 -11.60 35.77 8.17
CA ASN A 202 -12.36 36.88 8.77
C ASN A 202 -13.88 36.69 8.76
N HIS A 203 -14.48 35.68 8.08
CA HIS A 203 -15.96 35.58 8.08
C HIS A 203 -16.64 34.20 8.10
N HIS A 204 -15.97 33.04 8.02
CA HIS A 204 -16.71 31.76 7.99
C HIS A 204 -16.09 30.65 8.85
N ILE A 205 -16.53 30.58 10.11
CA ILE A 205 -16.34 29.44 11.03
C ILE A 205 -17.28 28.26 10.68
N TYR A 206 -18.15 28.36 9.66
CA TYR A 206 -19.23 27.38 9.43
C TYR A 206 -19.00 26.29 8.37
N TYR A 207 -17.87 26.23 7.65
CA TYR A 207 -17.65 25.22 6.59
C TYR A 207 -16.56 24.18 6.92
N HIS A 208 -16.26 23.95 8.21
CA HIS A 208 -15.09 23.19 8.65
C HIS A 208 -15.18 21.64 8.47
N ASN A 209 -16.06 21.05 7.68
CA ASN A 209 -16.19 19.57 7.71
C ASN A 209 -16.33 18.83 6.37
N PHE A 210 -15.95 19.41 5.22
CA PHE A 210 -16.26 18.72 3.94
C PHE A 210 -15.16 18.58 2.90
N CYS A 211 -13.88 18.80 3.20
CA CYS A 211 -12.86 18.57 2.17
C CYS A 211 -11.49 18.19 2.76
N VAL A 212 -11.46 17.06 3.46
CA VAL A 212 -10.25 16.22 3.54
C VAL A 212 -10.64 14.94 2.82
N HIS A 213 -9.76 14.44 1.94
CA HIS A 213 -9.91 13.29 1.04
C HIS A 213 -10.18 13.64 -0.44
N ILE A 214 -9.14 14.22 -1.05
CA ILE A 214 -8.66 13.77 -2.35
C ILE A 214 -7.41 12.92 -2.09
#